data_AF-A0A087T7Y2-F1
#
_entry.id   AF-A0A087T7Y2-F1
#
_cell.length_a   1.000
_cell.length_b   1.000
_cell.length_c   1.000
_cell.angle_alpha   90.00
_cell.angle_beta   90.00
_cell.angle_gamma   90.00
#
_symmetry.space_group_name_H-M   'P 1'
#
loop_
_entity.id
_entity.type
_entity.pdbx_description
1 polymer ?
#
loop_
_entity_poly.entity_id
_entity_poly.type
_entity_poly.pdbx_seq_one_letter_code
_entity_poly.pdbx_strand_id
1 'polypeptide(L)' 'MLVYKNYPFVLHARNEDKSYWRCADSRKNKCIARCHTLKDTLLKEIGYHNHHSRKELVLLHPFNVHNYT' A
#
# COMPACT_ATOMS: atom_id res chain seq x y z
N MET A 1 -1.50 -4.61 -8.66
CA MET A 1 -1.47 -4.04 -7.29
C MET A 1 -0.22 -4.58 -6.60
N LEU A 2 0.46 -3.79 -5.79
CA LEU A 2 1.61 -4.23 -4.98
C LEU A 2 1.16 -4.39 -3.54
N VAL A 3 1.57 -5.46 -2.85
CA VAL A 3 1.36 -5.61 -1.40
C VAL A 3 2.71 -5.65 -0.73
N TYR A 4 2.95 -4.73 0.19
CA TYR A 4 4.18 -4.65 0.96
C TYR A 4 3.86 -4.40 2.43
N LYS A 5 4.44 -5.19 3.34
CA LYS A 5 4.16 -5.13 4.79
C LYS A 5 2.66 -5.12 5.13
N ASN A 6 1.87 -5.92 4.40
CA ASN A 6 0.40 -6.01 4.55
C ASN A 6 -0.39 -4.74 4.19
N TYR A 7 0.26 -3.75 3.56
CA TYR A 7 -0.41 -2.59 2.99
C TYR A 7 -0.52 -2.74 1.47
N PRO A 8 -1.71 -2.54 0.89
CA PRO A 8 -1.88 -2.48 -0.55
C PRO A 8 -1.40 -1.13 -1.08
N PHE A 9 -0.68 -1.17 -2.19
CA PHE A 9 -0.23 -0.02 -2.95
C PHE A 9 -0.77 -0.10 -4.38
N VAL A 10 -1.20 1.06 -4.87
CA VAL A 10 -1.67 1.26 -6.25
C VAL A 10 -0.61 2.00 -7.05
N LEU A 11 -0.50 1.66 -8.33
CA LEU A 11 0.44 2.31 -9.23
C LEU A 11 0.06 3.79 -9.37
N HIS A 12 1.02 4.67 -9.14
CA HIS A 12 0.86 6.10 -9.31
C HIS A 12 1.46 6.57 -10.65
N ALA A 13 2.68 6.12 -10.96
CA ALA A 13 3.38 6.41 -12.20
C ALA A 13 4.39 5.30 -12.51
N ARG A 14 4.83 5.19 -13.76
CA ARG A 14 5.88 4.24 -14.19
C ARG A 14 6.77 4.89 -15.24
N ASN A 15 8.08 4.76 -15.07
CA ASN A 15 9.09 5.20 -16.02
C ASN A 15 9.99 4.00 -16.33
N GLU A 16 9.97 3.51 -17.58
CA GLU A 16 10.76 2.34 -18.02
C GLU A 16 10.67 1.18 -17.02
N ASP A 17 11.73 1.02 -16.22
CA ASP A 17 11.91 -0.04 -15.22
C ASP A 17 11.44 0.34 -13.80
N LYS A 18 11.23 1.63 -13.53
CA LYS A 18 10.90 2.16 -12.20
C LYS A 18 9.42 2.44 -12.07
N SER A 19 8.79 1.81 -11.09
CA SER A 19 7.39 2.05 -10.74
C SER A 19 7.28 2.83 -9.44
N TYR A 20 6.40 3.83 -9.45
CA TYR A 20 6.08 4.69 -8.32
C TYR A 20 4.71 4.30 -7.79
N TRP A 21 4.64 3.94 -6.52
CA TRP A 21 3.44 3.42 -5.89
C TRP A 21 3.02 4.32 -4.72
N ARG A 22 1.71 4.43 -4.51
CA ARG A 22 1.13 5.08 -3.33
C ARG A 22 0.23 4.10 -2.60
N CYS A 23 0.06 4.27 -1.29
CA CYS A 23 -0.89 3.46 -0.53
C CYS A 23 -2.29 3.51 -1.17
N ALA A 24 -2.97 2.37 -1.27
CA ALA A 24 -4.32 2.31 -1.82
C ALA A 24 -5.32 3.17 -1.02
N ASP A 25 -5.10 3.25 0.30
CA ASP A 25 -5.91 4.07 1.21
C ASP A 25 -5.45 5.54 1.27
N SER A 26 -4.57 5.99 0.38
CA SER A 26 -4.07 7.38 0.38
C SER A 26 -5.20 8.41 0.27
N ARG A 27 -6.27 8.10 -0.47
CA ARG A 27 -7.44 9.00 -0.59
C ARG A 27 -8.35 8.94 0.65
N LYS A 28 -8.59 7.74 1.18
CA LYS A 28 -9.49 7.51 2.32
C LYS A 28 -8.92 8.04 3.63
N ASN A 29 -7.66 7.72 3.91
CA ASN A 29 -6.99 8.02 5.17
C ASN A 29 -6.02 9.21 5.08
N LYS A 30 -5.95 9.88 3.92
CA LYS A 30 -4.90 10.90 3.63
C LYS A 30 -3.48 10.35 3.86
N CYS A 31 -3.31 9.03 3.68
CA CYS A 31 -2.04 8.35 3.92
C CYS A 31 -0.98 8.82 2.93
N ILE A 32 0.20 9.16 3.45
CA ILE A 32 1.34 9.68 2.67
C ILE A 32 2.35 8.60 2.29
N ALA A 33 2.12 7.34 2.67
CA ALA A 33 3.03 6.23 2.38
C ALA A 33 3.12 5.98 0.86
N ARG A 34 4.36 5.86 0.39
CA ARG A 34 4.73 5.59 -1.00
C ARG A 34 5.88 4.58 -1.02
N CYS A 35 6.00 3.86 -2.13
CA CYS A 35 7.18 3.05 -2.37
C CYS A 35 7.54 3.05 -3.85
N HIS A 36 8.82 2.80 -4.15
CA HIS A 36 9.32 2.68 -5.52
C HIS A 36 9.85 1.27 -5.73
N THR A 37 9.58 0.70 -6.89
CA THR A 37 10.19 -0.57 -7.32
C THR A 37 11.00 -0.36 -8.60
N LEU A 38 12.03 -1.16 -8.80
CA LEU A 38 12.82 -1.24 -10.04
C LEU A 38 12.86 -2.71 -10.46
N LYS A 39 12.36 -3.05 -11.65
CA LYS A 39 12.30 -4.45 -12.15
C LYS A 39 11.87 -5.45 -11.07
N ASP A 40 10.78 -5.13 -10.37
CA ASP A 40 10.18 -5.93 -9.28
C ASP A 40 10.91 -5.95 -7.93
N THR A 41 12.05 -5.28 -7.81
CA THR A 41 12.75 -5.11 -6.52
C THR A 41 12.31 -3.82 -5.82
N LEU A 42 11.96 -3.90 -4.54
CA LEU A 42 11.67 -2.72 -3.73
C LEU A 42 12.94 -1.87 -3.56
N LEU A 43 12.89 -0.63 -4.04
CA LEU A 43 14.03 0.28 -4.01
C LEU A 43 13.97 1.23 -2.82
N LYS A 44 12.78 1.74 -2.51
CA LYS A 44 12.59 2.70 -1.41
C LYS A 44 11.16 2.72 -0.88
N GLU A 45 11.04 2.87 0.43
CA GLU A 45 9.81 3.25 1.15
C GLU A 45 9.91 4.72 1.58
N ILE A 46 8.81 5.46 1.47
CA ILE A 46 8.74 6.91 1.73
C ILE A 46 7.47 7.21 2.52
N GLY A 47 7.58 8.01 3.59
CA GLY A 47 6.45 8.35 4.46
C GLY A 47 6.10 7.21 5.43
N TYR A 48 4.95 7.32 6.08
CA TYR A 48 4.45 6.32 7.03
C TYR A 48 2.94 6.12 6.86
N HIS A 49 2.48 4.94 7.27
CA HIS A 49 1.06 4.62 7.33
C HIS A 49 0.44 5.22 8.59
N ASN A 50 -0.73 5.85 8.45
CA ASN A 50 -1.50 6.45 9.53
C ASN A 50 -2.83 5.70 9.78
N HIS A 51 -2.88 4.43 9.35
CA HIS A 51 -4.02 3.55 9.47
C HIS A 51 -3.50 2.12 9.63
N HIS A 52 -4.36 1.24 10.14
CA HIS A 52 -4.04 -0.18 10.26
C HIS A 52 -3.83 -0.83 8.88
N SER A 53 -2.92 -1.81 8.84
CA SER A 53 -2.75 -2.71 7.70
C SER A 53 -3.97 -3.61 7.51
N ARG A 54 -4.07 -4.24 6.33
CA ARG A 54 -5.15 -5.20 6.06
C ARG A 54 -5.14 -6.36 7.06
N LYS A 55 -3.94 -6.82 7.47
CA LYS A 55 -3.79 -7.90 8.46
C LYS A 55 -4.33 -7.47 9.83
N GLU A 56 -3.98 -6.27 10.30
CA GLU A 56 -4.47 -5.74 11.57
C GLU A 56 -5.99 -5.52 11.53
N LEU A 57 -6.54 -5.03 10.42
CA LEU A 57 -7.98 -4.85 10.27
C LEU A 57 -8.74 -6.18 10.38
N VAL A 58 -8.22 -7.26 9.80
CA VAL A 58 -8.82 -8.60 9.92
C VAL A 58 -8.76 -9.13 11.36
N LEU A 59 -7.64 -8.90 12.06
CA LEU A 59 -7.49 -9.33 13.45
C LEU A 59 -8.40 -8.53 14.40
N LEU A 60 -8.61 -7.23 14.14
CA LEU A 60 -9.47 -6.36 14.94
C LEU A 60 -10.96 -6.54 14.60
N HIS A 61 -11.29 -6.88 13.35
CA HIS A 61 -12.67 -7.01 12.87
C HIS A 61 -12.85 -8.30 12.06
N PRO A 62 -12.79 -9.48 12.71
CA PRO A 62 -12.78 -10.78 12.03
C PRO A 62 -14.06 -11.08 11.21
N PHE A 63 -15.16 -10.38 11.49
CA PHE A 63 -16.45 -10.58 10.83
C PHE A 63 -16.72 -9.62 9.63
N ASN A 64 -15.82 -8.66 9.34
CA ASN A 64 -16.01 -7.65 8.28
C ASN A 64 -15.14 -7.91 7.02
N VAL A 65 -14.89 -9.18 6.69
CA VAL A 65 -13.96 -9.59 5.62
C VAL A 65 -14.30 -9.13 4.20
N HIS A 66 -15.55 -8.77 3.92
CA HIS A 66 -16.00 -8.43 2.56
C HIS A 66 -15.67 -7.00 2.08
N ASN A 67 -15.17 -6.12 2.95
CA ASN A 67 -14.97 -4.69 2.63
C ASN A 67 -13.50 -4.28 2.42
N TYR A 68 -12.58 -5.26 2.35
CA TYR A 68 -11.14 -4.98 2.39
C TYR A 68 -10.33 -5.51 1.18
N THR A 69 -11.00 -6.09 0.18
CA THR A 69 -10.43 -6.53 -1.11
C THR A 69 -10.22 -5.36 -2.08
#